data_AF-A0A8D8D991-F1
#
_entry.id   AF-A0A8D8D991-F1
#
_cell.length_a   1.000
_cell.length_b   1.000
_cell.length_c   1.000
_cell.angle_alpha   90.00
_cell.angle_beta   90.00
_cell.angle_gamma   90.00
#
_symmetry.space_group_name_H-M   'P 1'
#
loop_
_entity.id
_entity.type
_entity.pdbx_description
1 polymer ?
#
loop_
_entity_poly.entity_id
_entity_poly.type
_entity_poly.pdbx_seq_one_letter_code
_entity_poly.pdbx_strand_id
1 'polypeptide(L)'
;TKKAEAEMAYELQAAKTKQRIKEEQMQIKVVERTQEIAVQEQEMARRERELEATIRRPAEAEKFKLEKLAEANRNRVILEAEAEAEAIKIRGEAEAFAIAAKSKAEAEQMAKKAEAWREYREAAMVDMLLETLPKVAAEVAAPLSQAKKITMVSSGTGEVGAVKLTGEVLQIVNKIPDLVKSITGVDISRSVHAG
;
A
#
# COMPACT_ATOMS: atom_id res chain seq x y z
N THR A 1 -19.71 -111.91 -50.55
CA THR A 1 -20.15 -111.03 -49.44
C THR A 1 -19.07 -110.88 -48.38
N LYS A 2 -18.55 -111.97 -47.77
CA LYS A 2 -17.51 -111.92 -46.72
C LYS A 2 -16.20 -111.17 -47.04
N LYS A 3 -15.74 -111.16 -48.30
CA LYS A 3 -14.52 -110.41 -48.72
C LYS A 3 -14.70 -108.88 -48.71
N ALA A 4 -15.85 -108.39 -49.17
CA ALA A 4 -16.16 -106.96 -49.19
C ALA A 4 -16.34 -106.38 -47.79
N GLU A 5 -16.93 -107.14 -46.86
CA GLU A 5 -17.05 -106.75 -45.45
C GLU A 5 -15.68 -106.64 -44.75
N ALA A 6 -14.74 -107.55 -45.08
CA ALA A 6 -13.39 -107.52 -44.51
C ALA A 6 -12.55 -106.34 -45.05
N GLU A 7 -12.65 -106.04 -46.35
CA GLU A 7 -12.01 -104.86 -46.96
C GLU A 7 -12.55 -103.56 -46.37
N MET A 8 -13.87 -103.45 -46.22
CA MET A 8 -14.52 -102.27 -45.63
C MET A 8 -14.17 -102.09 -44.14
N ALA A 9 -14.05 -103.20 -43.38
CA ALA A 9 -13.59 -103.17 -42.00
C ALA A 9 -12.13 -102.71 -41.88
N TYR A 10 -11.26 -103.15 -42.81
CA TYR A 10 -9.86 -102.74 -42.86
C TYR A 10 -9.72 -101.24 -43.19
N GLU A 11 -10.48 -100.74 -44.16
CA GLU A 11 -10.50 -99.31 -44.49
C GLU A 11 -11.03 -98.45 -43.33
N LEU A 12 -12.09 -98.90 -42.65
CA LEU A 12 -12.61 -98.21 -41.47
C LEU A 12 -11.57 -98.17 -40.34
N GLN A 13 -10.86 -99.28 -40.11
CA GLN A 13 -9.81 -99.36 -39.09
C GLN A 13 -8.59 -98.47 -39.46
N ALA A 14 -8.22 -98.41 -40.74
CA ALA A 14 -7.19 -97.51 -41.24
C ALA A 14 -7.60 -96.03 -41.09
N ALA A 15 -8.85 -95.68 -41.39
CA ALA A 15 -9.39 -94.33 -41.19
C ALA A 15 -9.44 -93.92 -39.72
N LYS A 16 -9.90 -94.81 -38.83
CA LYS A 16 -9.89 -94.60 -37.37
C LYS A 16 -8.46 -94.39 -36.85
N THR A 17 -7.51 -95.18 -37.32
CA THR A 17 -6.09 -95.05 -36.93
C THR A 17 -5.51 -93.71 -37.41
N LYS A 18 -5.78 -93.31 -38.66
CA LYS A 18 -5.38 -92.00 -39.19
C LYS A 18 -6.02 -90.85 -38.40
N GLN A 19 -7.29 -90.96 -38.00
CA GLN A 19 -7.97 -89.95 -37.20
C GLN A 19 -7.32 -89.81 -35.82
N ARG A 20 -7.03 -90.94 -35.16
CA ARG A 20 -6.31 -90.97 -33.87
C ARG A 20 -4.91 -90.35 -33.95
N ILE A 21 -4.15 -90.68 -35.01
CA ILE A 21 -2.83 -90.06 -35.25
C ILE A 21 -2.98 -88.54 -35.42
N LYS A 22 -4.01 -88.07 -36.13
CA LYS A 22 -4.25 -86.63 -36.34
C LYS A 22 -4.68 -85.92 -35.06
N GLU A 23 -5.46 -86.58 -34.20
CA GLU A 23 -5.83 -86.07 -32.87
C GLU A 23 -4.61 -85.98 -31.95
N GLU A 24 -3.77 -87.02 -31.91
CA GLU A 24 -2.51 -87.02 -31.14
C GLU A 24 -1.55 -85.92 -31.66
N GLN A 25 -1.42 -85.76 -32.98
CA GLN A 25 -0.64 -84.67 -33.59
C GLN A 25 -1.20 -83.29 -33.23
N MET A 26 -2.53 -83.13 -33.20
CA MET A 26 -3.15 -81.87 -32.79
C MET A 26 -2.90 -81.59 -31.30
N GLN A 27 -2.97 -82.60 -30.44
CA GLN A 27 -2.64 -82.47 -29.02
C GLN A 27 -1.19 -82.06 -28.80
N ILE A 28 -0.23 -82.68 -29.50
CA ILE A 28 1.18 -82.28 -29.46
C ILE A 28 1.32 -80.80 -29.83
N LYS A 29 0.65 -80.36 -30.90
CA LYS A 29 0.69 -78.96 -31.34
C LYS A 29 0.08 -77.99 -30.34
N VAL A 30 -1.00 -78.37 -29.66
CA VAL A 30 -1.61 -77.55 -28.60
C VAL A 30 -0.68 -77.46 -27.40
N VAL A 31 -0.04 -78.56 -26.99
CA VAL A 31 0.92 -78.56 -25.89
C VAL A 31 2.14 -77.70 -26.23
N GLU A 32 2.74 -77.86 -27.41
CA GLU A 32 3.84 -77.00 -27.88
C GLU A 32 3.47 -75.52 -27.86
N ARG A 33 2.33 -75.15 -28.43
CA ARG A 33 1.85 -73.76 -28.43
C ARG A 33 1.59 -73.24 -27.01
N THR A 34 1.06 -74.07 -26.12
CA THR A 34 0.84 -73.69 -24.72
C THR A 34 2.18 -73.45 -24.01
N GLN A 35 3.17 -74.30 -24.28
CA GLN A 35 4.53 -74.13 -23.76
C GLN A 35 5.19 -72.85 -24.32
N GLU A 36 5.04 -72.57 -25.61
CA GLU A 36 5.50 -71.33 -26.24
C GLU A 36 4.90 -70.09 -25.57
N ILE A 37 3.58 -70.08 -25.36
CA ILE A 37 2.87 -68.97 -24.70
C ILE A 37 3.38 -68.80 -23.26
N ALA A 38 3.54 -69.89 -22.51
CA ALA A 38 4.05 -69.82 -21.14
C ALA A 38 5.48 -69.25 -21.07
N VAL A 39 6.36 -69.64 -22.00
CA VAL A 39 7.70 -69.07 -22.10
C VAL A 39 7.64 -67.58 -22.46
N GLN A 40 6.80 -67.20 -23.42
CA GLN A 40 6.62 -65.79 -23.80
C GLN A 40 6.09 -64.93 -22.66
N GLU A 41 5.10 -65.42 -21.89
CA GLU A 41 4.59 -64.73 -20.71
C GLU A 41 5.69 -64.53 -19.66
N GLN A 42 6.53 -65.54 -19.44
CA GLN A 42 7.64 -65.46 -18.50
C GLN A 42 8.72 -64.47 -18.97
N GLU A 43 9.01 -64.42 -20.27
CA GLU A 43 9.90 -63.43 -20.87
C GLU A 43 9.33 -62.01 -20.76
N MET A 44 8.03 -61.82 -21.03
CA MET A 44 7.37 -60.52 -20.86
C MET A 44 7.41 -60.06 -19.40
N ALA A 45 7.13 -60.94 -18.44
CA ALA A 45 7.18 -60.62 -17.02
C ALA A 45 8.60 -60.24 -16.57
N ARG A 46 9.63 -60.92 -17.10
CA ARG A 46 11.04 -60.55 -16.85
C ARG A 46 11.34 -59.16 -17.41
N ARG A 47 10.93 -58.91 -18.66
CA ARG A 47 11.17 -57.64 -19.35
C ARG A 47 10.45 -56.49 -18.68
N GLU A 48 9.24 -56.70 -18.19
CA GLU A 48 8.48 -55.71 -17.43
C GLU A 48 9.21 -55.34 -16.13
N ARG A 49 9.69 -56.33 -15.37
CA ARG A 49 10.48 -56.09 -14.15
C ARG A 49 11.79 -55.35 -14.45
N GLU A 50 12.46 -55.68 -15.55
CA GLU A 50 13.65 -54.97 -15.99
C GLU A 50 13.34 -53.51 -16.33
N LEU A 51 12.28 -53.24 -17.10
CA LEU A 51 11.83 -51.88 -17.45
C LEU A 51 11.38 -51.09 -16.22
N GLU A 52 10.71 -51.75 -15.28
CA GLU A 52 10.31 -51.13 -14.01
C GLU A 52 11.55 -50.72 -13.21
N ALA A 53 12.53 -51.61 -13.08
CA ALA A 53 13.76 -51.34 -12.35
C ALA A 53 14.66 -50.29 -13.02
N THR A 54 14.80 -50.33 -14.34
CA THR A 54 15.77 -49.52 -15.09
C THR A 54 15.21 -48.20 -15.61
N ILE A 55 13.90 -48.11 -15.86
CA ILE A 55 13.28 -46.93 -16.44
C ILE A 55 12.29 -46.29 -15.45
N ARG A 56 11.28 -47.03 -15.00
CA ARG A 56 10.19 -46.42 -14.19
C ARG A 56 10.69 -45.92 -12.84
N ARG A 57 11.39 -46.77 -12.07
CA ARG A 57 11.92 -46.40 -10.75
C ARG A 57 12.87 -45.20 -10.77
N PRO A 58 13.88 -45.12 -11.66
CA PRO A 58 14.73 -43.93 -11.74
C PRO A 58 13.98 -42.70 -12.26
N ALA A 59 13.06 -42.84 -13.22
CA ALA A 59 12.24 -41.73 -13.69
C ALA A 59 11.33 -41.18 -12.57
N GLU A 60 10.75 -42.05 -11.74
CA GLU A 60 9.96 -41.64 -10.57
C GLU A 60 10.82 -40.95 -9.51
N ALA A 61 12.03 -41.46 -9.25
CA ALA A 61 12.97 -40.83 -8.33
C ALA A 61 13.40 -39.43 -8.83
N GLU A 62 13.66 -39.29 -10.13
CA GLU A 62 14.01 -38.02 -10.75
C GLU A 62 12.84 -37.03 -10.72
N LYS A 63 11.63 -37.49 -11.07
CA LYS A 63 10.40 -36.69 -10.96
C LYS A 63 10.19 -36.21 -9.53
N PHE A 64 10.29 -37.10 -8.54
CA PHE A 64 10.14 -36.74 -7.13
C PHE A 64 11.19 -35.72 -6.69
N LYS A 65 12.45 -35.91 -7.08
CA LYS A 65 13.54 -34.97 -6.80
C LYS A 65 13.25 -33.60 -7.42
N LEU A 66 12.79 -33.55 -8.67
CA LEU A 66 12.47 -32.31 -9.37
C LEU A 66 11.27 -31.60 -8.74
N GLU A 67 10.21 -32.34 -8.41
CA GLU A 67 9.04 -31.81 -7.70
C GLU A 67 9.43 -31.23 -6.34
N LYS A 68 10.27 -31.93 -5.57
CA LYS A 68 10.78 -31.42 -4.29
C LYS A 68 11.68 -30.20 -4.43
N LEU A 69 12.52 -30.14 -5.47
CA LEU A 69 13.31 -28.94 -5.75
C LEU A 69 12.43 -27.76 -6.19
N ALA A 70 11.40 -28.01 -6.99
CA ALA A 70 10.46 -26.98 -7.40
C ALA A 70 9.63 -26.46 -6.22
N GLU A 71 9.15 -27.37 -5.36
CA GLU A 71 8.44 -27.04 -4.12
C GLU A 71 9.34 -26.22 -3.17
N ALA A 72 10.59 -26.66 -2.97
CA ALA A 72 11.57 -25.92 -2.16
C ALA A 72 11.86 -24.53 -2.72
N ASN A 73 12.04 -24.39 -4.03
CA ASN A 73 12.24 -23.09 -4.66
C ASN A 73 11.01 -22.19 -4.54
N ARG A 74 9.81 -22.73 -4.73
CA ARG A 74 8.57 -21.97 -4.56
C ARG A 74 8.44 -21.46 -3.13
N ASN A 75 8.68 -22.32 -2.15
CA ASN A 75 8.63 -21.94 -0.74
C ASN A 75 9.72 -20.92 -0.40
N ARG A 76 10.93 -21.06 -0.94
CA ARG A 76 12.00 -20.08 -0.77
C ARG A 76 11.60 -18.70 -1.29
N VAL A 77 11.06 -18.62 -2.50
CA VAL A 77 10.62 -17.35 -3.11
C VAL A 77 9.49 -16.71 -2.31
N ILE A 78 8.53 -17.50 -1.83
CA ILE A 78 7.43 -16.99 -0.99
C ILE A 78 7.98 -16.43 0.32
N LEU A 79 8.83 -17.19 1.01
CA LEU A 79 9.44 -16.75 2.28
C LEU A 79 10.33 -15.52 2.11
N GLU A 80 11.11 -15.44 1.02
CA GLU A 80 11.92 -14.27 0.69
C GLU A 80 11.01 -13.05 0.45
N ALA A 81 9.93 -13.21 -0.33
CA ALA A 81 8.98 -12.12 -0.59
C ALA A 81 8.22 -11.67 0.66
N GLU A 82 7.82 -12.60 1.52
CA GLU A 82 7.17 -12.30 2.81
C GLU A 82 8.14 -11.56 3.75
N ALA A 83 9.39 -12.02 3.86
CA ALA A 83 10.41 -11.37 4.67
C ALA A 83 10.75 -9.96 4.15
N GLU A 84 10.82 -9.77 2.83
CA GLU A 84 11.01 -8.45 2.23
C GLU A 84 9.82 -7.51 2.49
N ALA A 85 8.60 -8.01 2.34
CA ALA A 85 7.39 -7.24 2.62
C ALA A 85 7.32 -6.81 4.11
N GLU A 86 7.63 -7.72 5.02
CA GLU A 86 7.68 -7.43 6.46
C GLU A 86 8.80 -6.44 6.78
N ALA A 87 9.98 -6.59 6.18
CA ALA A 87 11.09 -5.64 6.35
C ALA A 87 10.73 -4.23 5.85
N ILE A 88 10.05 -4.11 4.70
CA ILE A 88 9.57 -2.83 4.17
C ILE A 88 8.53 -2.23 5.11
N LYS A 89 7.59 -3.04 5.63
CA LYS A 89 6.57 -2.57 6.57
C LYS A 89 7.21 -2.03 7.85
N ILE A 90 8.12 -2.77 8.47
CA ILE A 90 8.82 -2.35 9.69
C ILE A 90 9.64 -1.08 9.44
N ARG A 91 10.37 -1.00 8.31
CA ARG A 91 11.12 0.20 7.95
C ARG A 91 10.21 1.40 7.72
N GLY A 92 9.11 1.21 6.99
CA GLY A 92 8.13 2.27 6.72
C GLY A 92 7.46 2.78 8.00
N GLU A 93 7.10 1.88 8.92
CA GLU A 93 6.57 2.25 10.24
C GLU A 93 7.60 3.01 11.09
N ALA A 94 8.86 2.54 11.11
CA ALA A 94 9.93 3.21 11.83
C ALA A 94 10.25 4.60 11.25
N GLU A 95 10.29 4.74 9.93
CA GLU A 95 10.50 6.01 9.23
C GLU A 95 9.32 6.97 9.48
N ALA A 96 8.08 6.49 9.36
CA ALA A 96 6.89 7.29 9.65
C ALA A 96 6.88 7.79 11.10
N PHE A 97 7.25 6.93 12.06
CA PHE A 97 7.36 7.31 13.45
C PHE A 97 8.47 8.36 13.68
N ALA A 98 9.64 8.17 13.05
CA ALA A 98 10.74 9.11 13.15
C ALA A 98 10.38 10.49 12.56
N ILE A 99 9.72 10.51 11.40
CA ILE A 99 9.24 11.74 10.77
C ILE A 99 8.18 12.40 11.65
N ALA A 100 7.19 11.66 12.14
CA ALA A 100 6.15 12.20 13.01
C ALA A 100 6.73 12.81 14.30
N ALA A 101 7.69 12.11 14.93
CA ALA A 101 8.38 12.62 16.11
C ALA A 101 9.18 13.90 15.81
N LYS A 102 9.91 13.93 14.68
CA LYS A 102 10.67 15.10 14.24
C LYS A 102 9.74 16.28 13.91
N SER A 103 8.69 16.07 13.13
CA SER A 103 7.71 17.10 12.77
C SER A 103 6.98 17.63 14.00
N LYS A 104 6.65 16.77 14.97
CA LYS A 104 6.07 17.20 16.25
C LYS A 104 7.06 18.08 17.03
N ALA A 105 8.32 17.67 17.13
CA ALA A 105 9.35 18.47 17.79
C ALA A 105 9.56 19.82 17.09
N GLU A 106 9.57 19.86 15.76
CA GLU A 106 9.68 21.10 14.97
C GLU A 106 8.46 22.01 15.17
N ALA A 107 7.25 21.45 15.19
CA ALA A 107 6.02 22.18 15.45
C ALA A 107 6.01 22.78 16.87
N GLU A 108 6.42 22.02 17.89
CA GLU A 108 6.55 22.51 19.26
C GLU A 108 7.61 23.61 19.37
N GLN A 109 8.75 23.48 18.67
CA GLN A 109 9.78 24.51 18.62
C GLN A 109 9.28 25.79 17.95
N MET A 110 8.57 25.68 16.83
CA MET A 110 7.95 26.83 16.17
C MET A 110 6.89 27.50 17.04
N ALA A 111 6.05 26.71 17.74
CA ALA A 111 5.04 27.25 18.65
C ALA A 111 5.69 28.04 19.79
N LYS A 112 6.71 27.49 20.44
CA LYS A 112 7.46 28.19 21.49
C LYS A 112 8.16 29.46 20.97
N LYS A 113 8.73 29.42 19.76
CA LYS A 113 9.27 30.62 19.12
C LYS A 113 8.17 31.64 18.87
N ALA A 114 7.04 31.25 18.29
CA ALA A 114 5.93 32.15 18.04
C ALA A 114 5.40 32.81 19.33
N GLU A 115 5.31 32.04 20.42
CA GLU A 115 4.92 32.53 21.74
C GLU A 115 5.94 33.55 22.29
N ALA A 116 7.24 33.22 22.25
CA ALA A 116 8.29 34.14 22.68
C ALA A 116 8.30 35.44 21.87
N TRP A 117 8.04 35.37 20.55
CA TRP A 117 7.94 36.55 19.69
C TRP A 117 6.67 37.35 19.95
N ARG A 118 5.58 36.72 20.40
CA ARG A 118 4.35 37.42 20.81
C ARG A 118 4.60 38.24 22.07
N GLU A 119 5.22 37.63 23.07
CA GLU A 119 5.59 38.29 24.32
C GLU A 119 6.62 39.41 24.07
N TYR A 120 7.63 39.15 23.22
CA TYR A 120 8.60 40.17 22.83
C TYR A 120 7.96 41.32 22.02
N ARG A 121 6.95 41.04 21.19
CA ARG A 121 6.22 42.07 20.44
C ARG A 121 5.42 42.97 21.39
N GLU A 122 4.77 42.40 22.40
CA GLU A 122 4.06 43.17 23.42
C GLU A 122 5.03 44.07 24.21
N ALA A 123 6.14 43.51 24.69
CA ALA A 123 7.18 44.28 25.39
C ALA A 123 7.82 45.37 24.52
N ALA A 124 8.18 45.04 23.27
CA ALA A 124 8.76 46.00 22.32
C ALA A 124 7.76 47.09 21.90
N MET A 125 6.46 46.78 21.86
CA MET A 125 5.43 47.78 21.59
C MET A 125 5.28 48.76 22.76
N VAL A 126 5.39 48.29 24.00
CA VAL A 126 5.40 49.16 25.20
C VAL A 126 6.62 50.07 25.21
N ASP A 127 7.81 49.54 24.92
CA ASP A 127 9.05 50.31 24.89
C ASP A 127 9.03 51.37 23.78
N MET A 128 8.64 50.97 22.56
CA MET A 128 8.46 51.90 21.44
C MET A 128 7.37 52.94 21.75
N LEU A 129 6.29 52.57 22.43
CA LEU A 129 5.28 53.53 22.88
C LEU A 129 5.87 54.50 23.89
N LEU A 130 6.61 54.05 24.90
CA LEU A 130 7.26 54.94 25.88
C LEU A 130 8.23 55.94 25.23
N GLU A 131 8.93 55.56 24.16
CA GLU A 131 9.80 56.46 23.41
C GLU A 131 9.05 57.40 22.44
N THR A 132 7.95 56.93 21.83
CA THR A 132 7.21 57.68 20.81
C THR A 132 6.10 58.55 21.40
N LEU A 133 5.52 58.17 22.54
CA LEU A 133 4.43 58.89 23.20
C LEU A 133 4.82 60.32 23.58
N PRO A 134 6.04 60.62 24.09
CA PRO A 134 6.46 61.99 24.35
C PRO A 134 6.59 62.82 23.07
N LYS A 135 7.05 62.21 21.96
CA LYS A 135 7.20 62.88 20.66
C LYS A 135 5.83 63.21 20.06
N VAL A 136 4.91 62.25 20.09
CA VAL A 136 3.53 62.46 19.62
C VAL A 136 2.81 63.47 20.52
N ALA A 137 2.95 63.38 21.84
CA ALA A 137 2.36 64.35 22.77
C ALA A 137 2.92 65.76 22.56
N ALA A 138 4.22 65.90 22.31
CA ALA A 138 4.84 67.19 22.01
C ALA A 138 4.35 67.77 20.68
N GLU A 139 4.22 66.96 19.63
CA GLU A 139 3.69 67.37 18.33
C GLU A 139 2.19 67.73 18.39
N VAL A 140 1.38 66.97 19.13
CA VAL A 140 -0.04 67.27 19.35
C VAL A 140 -0.21 68.51 20.24
N ALA A 141 0.68 68.73 21.20
CA ALA A 141 0.68 69.92 22.04
C ALA A 141 1.32 71.15 21.37
N ALA A 142 2.08 71.00 20.28
CA ALA A 142 2.75 72.13 19.62
C ALA A 142 1.76 73.19 19.07
N PRO A 143 0.66 72.84 18.40
CA PRO A 143 -0.37 73.80 17.99
C PRO A 143 -1.10 74.45 19.19
N LEU A 144 -1.32 73.68 20.27
CA LEU A 144 -1.96 74.15 21.50
C LEU A 144 -1.07 75.11 22.30
N SER A 145 0.24 74.87 22.35
CA SER A 145 1.23 75.72 23.02
C SER A 145 1.41 77.07 22.30
N GLN A 146 1.22 77.11 20.98
CA GLN A 146 1.26 78.34 20.19
C GLN A 146 -0.04 79.18 20.29
N ALA A 147 -1.13 78.62 20.82
CA ALA A 147 -2.39 79.34 21.01
C ALA A 147 -2.35 80.22 22.27
N LYS A 148 -1.78 81.43 22.18
CA LYS A 148 -1.65 82.38 23.32
C LYS A 148 -2.98 82.90 23.89
N LYS A 149 -4.09 82.83 23.16
CA LYS A 149 -5.43 83.23 23.63
C LYS A 149 -6.51 82.59 22.77
N ILE A 150 -7.10 81.48 23.24
CA ILE A 150 -8.31 80.92 22.63
C ILE A 150 -9.47 81.84 23.04
N THR A 151 -9.83 82.79 22.18
CA THR A 151 -11.02 83.62 22.39
C THR A 151 -12.17 82.94 21.65
N MET A 152 -13.04 82.30 22.42
CA MET A 152 -14.24 81.65 21.89
C MET A 152 -15.26 82.71 21.51
N VAL A 153 -15.43 82.96 20.21
CA VAL A 153 -16.43 83.90 19.73
C VAL A 153 -17.75 83.14 19.55
N SER A 154 -18.62 83.20 20.56
CA SER A 154 -20.00 82.74 20.45
C SER A 154 -20.80 83.78 19.67
N SER A 155 -21.02 83.51 18.39
CA SER A 155 -22.00 84.20 17.55
C SER A 155 -23.26 83.34 17.51
N GLY A 156 -24.04 83.36 18.60
CA GLY A 156 -25.38 82.78 18.63
C GLY A 156 -25.65 81.91 19.84
N THR A 157 -26.83 82.11 20.44
CA THR A 157 -27.37 81.43 21.62
C THR A 157 -27.37 79.91 21.48
N GLY A 158 -26.41 79.27 22.14
CA GLY A 158 -26.30 77.82 22.33
C GLY A 158 -24.91 77.51 22.89
N GLU A 159 -24.81 76.57 23.83
CA GLU A 159 -23.57 76.27 24.56
C GLU A 159 -22.36 76.12 23.61
N VAL A 160 -21.36 77.00 23.79
CA VAL A 160 -20.07 76.99 23.10
C VAL A 160 -18.98 76.79 24.15
N GLY A 161 -18.14 75.78 23.92
CA GLY A 161 -17.02 75.37 24.77
C GLY A 161 -16.05 74.50 23.96
N ALA A 162 -14.86 74.21 24.50
CA ALA A 162 -13.86 73.30 23.91
C ALA A 162 -14.44 71.91 23.53
N VAL A 163 -15.63 71.59 24.06
CA VAL A 163 -16.48 70.43 23.77
C VAL A 163 -16.90 70.34 22.30
N LYS A 164 -17.17 71.45 21.59
CA LYS A 164 -17.49 71.39 20.14
C LYS A 164 -16.25 71.11 19.28
N LEU A 165 -15.10 71.70 19.64
CA LEU A 165 -13.84 71.50 18.92
C LEU A 165 -13.30 70.07 19.14
N THR A 166 -13.35 69.58 20.38
CA THR A 166 -13.06 68.18 20.69
C THR A 166 -14.07 67.23 20.03
N GLY A 167 -15.35 67.61 19.95
CA GLY A 167 -16.37 66.88 19.20
C GLY A 167 -16.11 66.79 17.70
N GLU A 168 -15.71 67.88 17.03
CA GLU A 168 -15.35 67.88 15.61
C GLU A 168 -14.07 67.08 15.34
N VAL A 169 -13.07 67.17 16.22
CA VAL A 169 -11.85 66.34 16.12
C VAL A 169 -12.19 64.86 16.33
N LEU A 170 -13.03 64.52 17.31
CA LEU A 170 -13.53 63.15 17.52
C LEU A 170 -14.34 62.65 16.31
N GLN A 171 -15.13 63.51 15.67
CA GLN A 171 -15.87 63.14 14.45
C GLN A 171 -14.96 62.91 13.26
N ILE A 172 -13.87 63.68 13.11
CA ILE A 172 -12.87 63.44 12.06
C ILE A 172 -12.16 62.12 12.32
N VAL A 173 -11.73 61.86 13.57
CA VAL A 173 -11.08 60.61 13.95
C VAL A 173 -11.99 59.40 13.71
N ASN A 174 -13.28 59.51 14.00
CA ASN A 174 -14.25 58.44 13.72
C ASN A 174 -14.48 58.17 12.22
N LYS A 175 -14.16 59.12 11.32
CA LYS A 175 -14.30 58.94 9.86
C LYS A 175 -13.04 58.40 9.18
N ILE A 176 -11.89 58.38 9.88
CA ILE A 176 -10.64 57.85 9.33
C ILE A 176 -10.73 56.36 8.97
N PRO A 177 -11.33 55.47 9.79
CA PRO A 177 -11.47 54.05 9.45
C PRO A 177 -12.29 53.83 8.17
N ASP A 178 -13.39 54.58 8.00
CA ASP A 178 -14.23 54.50 6.80
C ASP A 178 -13.51 54.98 5.53
N LEU A 179 -12.64 55.99 5.66
CA LEU A 179 -11.81 56.49 4.56
C LEU A 179 -10.73 55.48 4.15
N VAL A 180 -10.12 54.79 5.11
CA VAL A 180 -9.12 53.74 4.81
C VAL A 180 -9.80 52.52 4.17
N LYS A 181 -11.00 52.15 4.62
CA LYS A 181 -11.81 51.08 4.04
C LYS A 181 -12.21 51.37 2.60
N SER A 182 -12.59 52.61 2.27
CA SER A 182 -13.01 52.97 0.91
C SER A 182 -11.85 52.98 -0.10
N ILE A 183 -10.62 53.23 0.36
CA ILE A 183 -9.42 53.27 -0.50
C ILE A 183 -8.76 51.90 -0.62
N THR A 184 -8.74 51.10 0.44
CA THR A 184 -7.96 49.86 0.50
C THR A 184 -8.81 48.59 0.58
N GLY A 185 -10.13 48.70 0.81
CA GLY A 185 -11.03 47.57 1.00
C GLY A 185 -10.90 46.85 2.34
N VAL A 186 -10.01 47.31 3.24
CA VAL A 186 -9.71 46.67 4.53
C VAL A 186 -10.52 47.32 5.66
N ASP A 187 -11.29 46.51 6.39
CA ASP A 187 -12.23 46.95 7.43
C ASP A 187 -11.57 46.88 8.84
N ILE A 188 -10.89 47.96 9.23
CA ILE A 188 -10.06 48.02 10.46
C ILE A 188 -10.91 47.96 11.74
N SER A 189 -12.18 48.37 11.70
CA SER A 189 -13.09 48.27 12.85
C SER A 189 -13.33 46.83 13.30
N ARG A 190 -13.16 45.85 12.39
CA ARG A 190 -13.31 44.42 12.71
C ARG A 190 -12.05 43.80 13.30
N SER A 191 -10.85 44.32 12.99
CA SER A 191 -9.59 43.76 13.48
C SER A 191 -9.23 44.19 14.91
N VAL A 192 -9.89 45.21 15.48
CA VAL A 192 -9.66 45.67 16.86
C VAL A 192 -10.58 44.98 17.88
N HIS A 193 -11.71 44.38 17.46
CA HIS A 193 -12.64 43.65 18.35
C HIS A 193 -12.49 42.11 18.28
N ALA A 194 -11.45 41.61 17.62
CA ALA A 194 -11.14 40.18 17.53
C ALA A 194 -9.78 39.85 18.17
N GLY A 195 -9.54 40.44 19.34
CA GLY A 195 -8.48 40.12 20.29
C GLY A 195 -9.06 40.00 21.69
#